data_AF-A0A3M2DDL3-F1
#
_entry.id   AF-A0A3M2DDL3-F1
#
_cell.length_a   1.000
_cell.length_b   1.000
_cell.length_c   1.000
_cell.angle_alpha   90.00
_cell.angle_beta   90.00
_cell.angle_gamma   90.00
#
_symmetry.space_group_name_H-M   'P 1'
#
loop_
_entity.id
_entity.type
_entity.pdbx_description
1 polymer ?
#
loop_
_entity_poly.entity_id
_entity_poly.type
_entity_poly.pdbx_seq_one_letter_code
_entity_poly.pdbx_strand_id
1 'polypeptide(L)'
;LADRAEPGVLDIQELFIGGDTRYGLGRVQKVECSQANKLFDKSVELTGANPLVQTDHVLAHALSGSDAKLLGALEQLSMWDYGKFIPSRLTWAPGSTAKDSPRWRIQEDGFWVMHM
;
A
#
# COMPACT_ATOMS: atom_id res chain seq x y z
N LEU A 1 8.76 30.55 19.67
CA LEU A 1 7.89 29.78 18.75
C LEU A 1 8.20 28.32 19.04
N ALA A 2 7.28 27.63 19.73
CA ALA A 2 7.51 26.24 20.12
C ALA A 2 7.50 25.36 18.87
N ASP A 3 8.56 24.58 18.72
CA ASP A 3 8.76 23.54 17.72
C ASP A 3 7.64 22.49 17.92
N ARG A 4 6.54 22.61 17.17
CA ARG A 4 5.47 21.60 17.21
C ARG A 4 5.94 20.45 16.33
N ALA A 5 6.39 19.37 16.96
CA ALA A 5 6.59 18.12 16.26
C ALA A 5 5.30 17.75 15.51
N GLU A 6 5.40 17.52 14.20
CA GLU A 6 4.29 17.04 13.40
C GLU A 6 3.80 15.70 13.99
N PRO A 7 2.49 15.53 14.23
CA PRO A 7 1.97 14.29 14.77
C PRO A 7 2.33 13.12 13.85
N GLY A 8 2.85 12.04 14.44
CA GLY A 8 3.19 10.84 13.70
C GLY A 8 1.93 10.14 13.17
N VAL A 9 2.08 9.27 12.17
CA VAL A 9 0.94 8.49 11.63
C VAL A 9 0.19 7.71 12.71
N LEU A 10 0.89 7.33 13.80
CA LEU A 10 0.31 6.63 14.95
C LEU A 10 -0.54 7.52 15.85
N ASP A 11 -0.39 8.84 15.79
CA ASP A 11 -1.16 9.80 16.60
C ASP A 11 -2.53 10.12 15.98
N ILE A 12 -2.70 9.81 14.69
CA ILE A 12 -3.93 10.06 13.93
C ILE A 12 -5.08 9.20 14.47
N GLN A 13 -6.13 9.83 15.01
CA GLN A 13 -7.30 9.13 15.58
C GLN A 13 -8.44 8.93 14.58
N GLU A 14 -8.47 9.73 13.52
CA GLU A 14 -9.52 9.72 12.52
C GLU A 14 -8.91 9.92 11.13
N LEU A 15 -9.37 9.15 10.17
CA LEU A 15 -8.97 9.24 8.76
C LEU A 15 -10.22 9.36 7.89
N PHE A 16 -10.03 9.91 6.70
CA PHE A 16 -11.02 9.86 5.63
C PHE A 16 -10.45 9.04 4.48
N ILE A 17 -11.09 7.92 4.17
CA ILE A 17 -10.66 6.98 3.13
C ILE A 17 -11.72 6.90 2.05
N GLY A 18 -11.41 7.46 0.88
CA GLY A 18 -12.34 7.52 -0.25
C GLY A 18 -13.63 8.28 0.06
N GLY A 19 -14.59 8.18 -0.86
CA GLY A 19 -15.89 8.85 -0.75
C GLY A 19 -15.82 10.37 -0.88
N ASP A 20 -16.99 11.01 -0.81
CA ASP A 20 -17.07 12.47 -0.77
C ASP A 20 -16.99 12.96 0.68
N THR A 21 -15.79 13.37 1.07
CA THR A 21 -15.48 13.80 2.44
C THR A 21 -16.28 15.03 2.87
N ARG A 22 -16.78 15.84 1.92
CA ARG A 22 -17.64 17.01 2.21
C ARG A 22 -18.96 16.62 2.84
N TYR A 23 -19.43 15.40 2.57
CA TYR A 23 -20.67 14.84 3.14
C TYR A 23 -20.39 13.84 4.28
N GLY A 24 -19.15 13.81 4.80
CA GLY A 24 -18.76 12.90 5.88
C GLY A 24 -18.61 11.44 5.44
N LEU A 25 -18.57 11.15 4.13
CA LEU A 25 -18.30 9.81 3.63
C LEU A 25 -16.82 9.44 3.81
N GLY A 26 -16.55 8.14 3.99
CA GLY A 26 -15.19 7.62 4.16
C GLY A 26 -14.56 7.89 5.53
N ARG A 27 -15.28 8.52 6.46
CA ARG A 27 -14.81 8.77 7.83
C ARG A 27 -14.61 7.46 8.58
N VAL A 28 -13.39 7.21 9.05
CA VAL A 28 -13.04 6.05 9.87
C VAL A 28 -12.33 6.50 11.15
N GLN A 29 -12.64 5.83 12.25
CA GLN A 29 -12.03 6.08 13.55
C GLN A 29 -11.07 4.94 13.91
N LYS A 30 -9.90 5.29 14.43
CA LYS A 30 -8.94 4.31 14.95
C LYS A 30 -9.48 3.71 16.25
N VAL A 31 -9.74 2.41 16.24
CA VAL A 31 -10.21 1.67 17.42
C VAL A 31 -9.04 1.08 18.21
N GLU A 32 -8.02 0.58 17.51
CA GLU A 32 -6.85 -0.04 18.11
C GLU A 32 -5.62 0.18 17.21
N CYS A 33 -4.45 0.27 17.83
CA CYS A 33 -3.17 0.25 17.14
C CYS A 33 -2.14 -0.42 18.03
N SER A 34 -1.64 -1.57 17.58
CA SER A 34 -0.65 -2.37 18.30
C SER A 34 0.54 -2.68 17.39
N GLN A 35 1.66 -3.05 18.01
CA GLN A 35 2.80 -3.57 17.26
C GLN A 35 2.44 -4.91 16.60
N ALA A 36 2.85 -5.11 15.35
CA ALA A 36 2.65 -6.33 14.59
C ALA A 36 3.94 -6.71 13.87
N ASN A 37 4.23 -8.01 13.79
CA ASN A 37 5.40 -8.56 13.09
C ASN A 37 5.02 -9.34 11.81
N LYS A 38 3.74 -9.35 11.46
CA LYS A 38 3.19 -9.99 10.27
C LYS A 38 2.18 -9.06 9.60
N LEU A 39 2.05 -9.20 8.28
CA LEU A 39 1.06 -8.51 7.47
C LEU A 39 0.12 -9.54 6.85
N PHE A 40 -1.13 -9.63 7.32
CA PHE A 40 -2.08 -10.67 6.88
C PHE A 40 -1.47 -12.09 6.91
N ASP A 41 -0.87 -12.46 8.05
CA ASP A 41 -0.11 -13.70 8.28
C ASP A 41 1.17 -13.91 7.43
N LYS A 42 1.55 -12.93 6.60
CA LYS A 42 2.78 -12.96 5.80
C LYS A 42 3.96 -12.38 6.57
N SER A 43 5.15 -12.91 6.28
CA SER A 43 6.42 -12.45 6.87
C SER A 43 6.78 -11.06 6.36
N VAL A 44 7.27 -10.21 7.26
CA VAL A 44 7.69 -8.84 6.95
C VAL A 44 9.12 -8.60 7.44
N GLU A 45 9.98 -8.09 6.56
CA GLU A 45 11.33 -7.65 6.88
C GLU A 45 11.34 -6.13 7.05
N LEU A 46 11.68 -5.66 8.26
CA LEU A 46 11.64 -4.24 8.63
C LEU A 46 13.04 -3.64 8.91
N THR A 47 14.10 -4.44 8.79
CA THR A 47 15.48 -4.03 9.12
C THR A 47 16.18 -3.25 8.01
N GLY A 48 15.64 -3.29 6.78
CA GLY A 48 16.18 -2.60 5.61
C GLY A 48 15.66 -1.17 5.45
N ALA A 49 16.12 -0.49 4.40
CA ALA A 49 15.67 0.87 4.06
C ALA A 49 14.20 0.95 3.63
N ASN A 50 13.62 -0.17 3.19
CA ASN A 50 12.21 -0.27 2.83
C ASN A 50 11.63 -1.54 3.45
N PRO A 51 10.36 -1.53 3.89
CA PRO A 51 9.69 -2.75 4.34
C PRO A 51 9.53 -3.72 3.17
N LEU A 52 9.83 -4.99 3.41
CA LEU A 52 9.62 -6.07 2.44
C LEU A 52 8.61 -7.07 2.98
N VAL A 53 7.70 -7.54 2.12
CA VAL A 53 6.71 -8.55 2.45
C VAL A 53 6.96 -9.79 1.62
N GLN A 54 7.12 -10.96 2.24
CA GLN A 54 7.28 -12.22 1.52
C GLN A 54 5.92 -12.91 1.38
N THR A 55 5.42 -13.02 0.15
CA THR A 55 4.09 -13.58 -0.12
C THR A 55 3.95 -14.05 -1.57
N ASP A 56 3.19 -15.13 -1.74
CA ASP A 56 2.76 -15.69 -3.02
C ASP A 56 1.57 -14.94 -3.65
N HIS A 57 0.89 -14.08 -2.89
CA HIS A 57 -0.20 -13.23 -3.39
C HIS A 57 0.14 -11.77 -3.15
N VAL A 58 -0.11 -10.91 -4.15
CA VAL A 58 0.04 -9.47 -3.97
C VAL A 58 -1.12 -8.94 -3.13
N LEU A 59 -0.84 -8.18 -2.07
CA LEU A 59 -1.86 -7.66 -1.14
C LEU A 59 -2.29 -6.22 -1.45
N ALA A 60 -1.68 -5.62 -2.47
CA ALA A 60 -2.00 -4.30 -3.01
C ALA A 60 -1.80 -4.32 -4.54
N HIS A 61 -1.95 -3.17 -5.20
CA HIS A 61 -1.66 -3.08 -6.63
C HIS A 61 -0.15 -3.21 -6.89
N ALA A 62 0.25 -4.22 -7.68
CA ALA A 62 1.65 -4.44 -8.02
C ALA A 62 2.00 -3.96 -9.43
N LEU A 63 3.16 -3.31 -9.54
CA LEU A 63 3.80 -3.04 -10.81
C LEU A 63 4.69 -4.23 -11.14
N SER A 64 4.46 -4.83 -12.30
CA SER A 64 5.33 -5.89 -12.81
C SER A 64 6.56 -5.27 -13.47
N GLY A 65 7.75 -5.70 -13.04
CA GLY A 65 8.91 -5.72 -13.95
C GLY A 65 8.72 -6.80 -15.02
N SER A 66 9.59 -6.88 -16.02
CA SER A 66 9.52 -7.87 -17.11
C SER A 66 9.57 -9.34 -16.65
N ASP A 67 10.05 -9.60 -15.42
CA ASP A 67 10.53 -10.93 -15.03
C ASP A 67 9.55 -11.68 -14.09
N ALA A 68 8.51 -11.02 -13.60
CA ALA A 68 7.54 -11.60 -12.67
C ALA A 68 6.43 -12.35 -13.43
N LYS A 69 6.38 -13.69 -13.30
CA LYS A 69 5.26 -14.49 -13.80
C LYS A 69 4.10 -14.46 -12.81
N LEU A 70 3.30 -13.40 -12.90
CA LEU A 70 2.05 -13.25 -12.14
C LEU A 70 0.87 -13.87 -12.90
N LEU A 71 -0.09 -14.40 -12.15
CA LEU A 71 -1.37 -14.92 -12.63
C LEU A 71 -2.50 -14.23 -11.88
N GLY A 72 -3.48 -13.67 -12.59
CA GLY A 72 -4.56 -12.92 -11.97
C GLY A 72 -5.15 -11.86 -12.89
N ALA A 73 -5.77 -10.85 -12.29
CA ALA A 73 -6.38 -9.74 -12.99
C ALA A 73 -5.44 -8.54 -13.07
N LEU A 74 -5.58 -7.78 -14.17
CA LEU A 74 -4.96 -6.47 -14.31
C LEU A 74 -6.01 -5.39 -14.10
N GLU A 75 -5.62 -4.33 -13.39
CA GLU A 75 -6.42 -3.13 -13.17
C GLU A 75 -5.63 -1.89 -13.59
N GLN A 76 -6.31 -0.97 -14.27
CA GLN A 76 -5.73 0.31 -14.66
C GLN A 76 -6.10 1.38 -13.62
N LEU A 77 -5.10 1.85 -12.87
CA LEU A 77 -5.29 2.83 -11.82
C LEU A 77 -4.93 4.21 -12.33
N SER A 78 -5.85 5.16 -12.17
CA SER A 78 -5.64 6.59 -12.42
C SER A 78 -5.99 7.35 -11.16
N MET A 79 -5.33 8.47 -10.91
CA MET A 79 -5.55 9.25 -9.70
C MET A 79 -5.70 10.73 -10.02
N TRP A 80 -6.48 11.42 -9.19
CA TRP A 80 -6.55 12.87 -9.16
C TRP A 80 -6.03 13.36 -7.81
N ASP A 81 -5.06 14.25 -7.84
CA ASP A 81 -4.46 14.86 -6.67
C ASP A 81 -4.64 16.38 -6.74
N TYR A 82 -5.61 16.93 -6.00
CA TYR A 82 -5.95 18.36 -5.98
C TYR A 82 -5.94 19.06 -7.35
N GLY A 83 -6.64 18.47 -8.33
CA GLY A 83 -6.77 19.01 -9.69
C GLY A 83 -5.65 18.60 -10.65
N LYS A 84 -4.62 17.90 -10.17
CA LYS A 84 -3.60 17.27 -11.00
C LYS A 84 -4.01 15.84 -11.36
N PHE A 85 -4.16 15.57 -12.64
CA PHE A 85 -4.31 14.20 -13.12
C PHE A 85 -2.96 13.48 -13.06
N ILE A 86 -2.93 12.33 -12.40
CA ILE A 86 -1.80 11.41 -12.40
C ILE A 86 -2.09 10.32 -13.44
N PRO A 87 -1.22 10.18 -14.48
CA PRO A 87 -1.43 9.23 -15.56
C PRO A 87 -1.67 7.81 -15.09
N SER A 88 -2.48 7.08 -15.86
CA SER A 88 -2.88 5.74 -15.52
C SER A 88 -1.72 4.74 -15.56
N ARG A 89 -1.68 3.82 -14.60
CA ARG A 89 -0.75 2.68 -14.58
C ARG A 89 -1.56 1.39 -14.67
N LEU A 90 -1.16 0.49 -15.57
CA LEU A 90 -1.68 -0.88 -15.58
C LEU A 90 -0.93 -1.69 -14.52
N THR A 91 -1.67 -2.29 -13.61
CA THR A 91 -1.12 -2.98 -12.44
C THR A 91 -1.79 -4.33 -12.24
N TRP A 92 -1.12 -5.23 -11.52
CA TRP A 92 -1.76 -6.43 -11.03
C TRP A 92 -2.66 -6.11 -9.85
N ALA A 93 -3.89 -6.59 -9.89
CA ALA A 93 -4.85 -6.39 -8.82
C ALA A 93 -4.44 -7.18 -7.56
N PRO A 94 -4.79 -6.68 -6.35
CA PRO A 94 -4.67 -7.45 -5.12
C PRO A 94 -5.31 -8.84 -5.26
N GLY A 95 -4.65 -9.88 -4.75
CA GLY A 95 -5.05 -11.27 -4.90
C GLY A 95 -4.43 -11.99 -6.10
N SER A 96 -3.77 -11.27 -7.03
CA SER A 96 -2.97 -11.91 -8.07
C SER A 96 -1.80 -12.70 -7.47
N THR A 97 -1.50 -13.86 -8.06
CA THR A 97 -0.56 -14.85 -7.51
C THR A 97 0.78 -14.82 -8.25
N ALA A 98 1.87 -14.92 -7.51
CA ALA A 98 3.25 -15.09 -7.98
C ALA A 98 3.78 -16.49 -7.61
N LYS A 99 4.68 -17.02 -8.43
CA LYS A 99 5.41 -18.24 -8.08
C LYS A 99 6.47 -17.98 -7.03
N ASP A 100 6.74 -18.98 -6.19
CA ASP A 100 7.88 -19.05 -5.27
C ASP A 100 7.91 -17.98 -4.16
N SER A 101 6.76 -17.38 -3.81
CA SER A 101 6.61 -16.42 -2.70
C SER A 101 7.69 -15.33 -2.69
N PRO A 102 7.76 -14.48 -3.73
CA PRO A 102 8.80 -13.46 -3.84
C PRO A 102 8.66 -12.42 -2.73
N ARG A 103 9.73 -11.63 -2.58
CA ARG A 103 9.74 -10.47 -1.69
C ARG A 103 9.20 -9.25 -2.42
N TRP A 104 8.30 -8.53 -1.79
CA TRP A 104 7.65 -7.34 -2.32
C TRP A 104 8.04 -6.13 -1.52
N ARG A 105 8.56 -5.10 -2.20
CA ARG A 105 8.81 -3.79 -1.61
C ARG A 105 7.59 -2.90 -1.78
N ILE A 106 7.20 -2.24 -0.70
CA ILE A 106 6.15 -1.22 -0.70
C ILE A 106 6.79 0.12 -1.07
N GLN A 107 6.31 0.76 -2.13
CA GLN A 107 6.77 2.09 -2.53
C GLN A 107 6.03 3.19 -1.77
N GLU A 108 6.58 4.41 -1.77
CA GLU A 108 5.96 5.58 -1.13
C GLU A 108 4.58 5.92 -1.71
N ASP A 109 4.35 5.61 -2.99
CA ASP A 109 3.06 5.79 -3.67
C ASP A 109 2.08 4.63 -3.43
N GLY A 110 2.44 3.67 -2.59
CA GLY A 110 1.62 2.52 -2.19
C GLY A 110 1.65 1.35 -3.17
N PHE A 111 2.26 1.49 -4.35
CA PHE A 111 2.41 0.36 -5.27
C PHE A 111 3.43 -0.64 -4.74
N TRP A 112 3.20 -1.90 -5.06
CA TRP A 112 4.13 -2.98 -4.73
C TRP A 112 5.02 -3.28 -5.92
N VAL A 113 6.30 -3.50 -5.66
CA VAL A 113 7.24 -3.99 -6.67
C VAL A 113 8.01 -5.18 -6.17
N MET A 114 8.29 -6.11 -7.08
CA MET A 114 9.13 -7.25 -6.75
C MET A 114 10.54 -6.79 -6.39
N HIS A 115 11.05 -7.28 -5.27
CA HIS A 115 12.41 -7.02 -4.81
C HIS A 115 13.31 -8.18 -5.23
N MET A 116 14.34 -7.88 -6.03
CA MET A 116 15.38 -8.83 -6.44
C MET A 116 16.32 -9.11 -5.28
#